data_AF-A0A061P4Q8-F1
#
_entry.id   AF-A0A061P4Q8-F1
#
_cell.length_a   1.000
_cell.length_b   1.000
_cell.length_c   1.000
_cell.angle_alpha   90.00
_cell.angle_beta   90.00
_cell.angle_gamma   90.00
#
_symmetry.space_group_name_H-M   'P 1'
#
loop_
_entity.id
_entity.type
_entity.pdbx_description
1 polymer ?
#
loop_
_entity_poly.entity_id
_entity_poly.type
_entity_poly.pdbx_seq_one_letter_code
_entity_poly.pdbx_strand_id
1 'polypeptide(L)' 'MAKKSKVAKERKRQELVATYAERRRELKEKGDYEALRNLPRDSSPTRLKNRCEITGRLGDT' A
#
# COMPACT_ATOMS: atom_id res chain seq x y z
N MET A 1 -3.94 9.96 -20.06
CA MET A 1 -4.01 10.19 -18.61
C MET A 1 -4.71 9.03 -17.93
N ALA A 2 -4.32 8.66 -16.71
CA ALA A 2 -5.02 7.62 -15.96
C ALA A 2 -6.38 8.12 -15.43
N LYS A 3 -7.31 7.19 -15.21
CA LYS A 3 -8.61 7.48 -14.59
C LYS A 3 -8.38 8.07 -13.19
N LYS A 4 -9.01 9.21 -12.87
CA LYS A 4 -8.93 9.87 -11.55
C LYS A 4 -9.22 8.90 -10.39
N SER A 5 -10.15 7.97 -10.59
CA SER A 5 -10.48 6.92 -9.62
C SER A 5 -9.31 5.98 -9.27
N LYS A 6 -8.38 5.74 -10.21
CA LYS A 6 -7.20 4.90 -9.97
C LYS A 6 -6.13 5.65 -9.17
N VAL A 7 -5.96 6.95 -9.41
CA VAL A 7 -5.03 7.79 -8.63
C VAL A 7 -5.53 7.92 -7.18
N ALA A 8 -6.83 8.14 -6.99
CA ALA A 8 -7.41 8.20 -5.64
C ALA A 8 -7.28 6.88 -4.88
N LYS A 9 -7.40 5.74 -5.56
CA LYS A 9 -7.16 4.42 -4.94
C LYS A 9 -5.71 4.22 -4.51
N GLU A 10 -4.74 4.72 -5.29
CA GLU A 10 -3.33 4.64 -4.92
C GLU A 10 -3.01 5.48 -3.69
N ARG A 11 -3.54 6.72 -3.62
CA ARG A 11 -3.38 7.60 -2.45
C ARG A 11 -3.93 6.97 -1.17
N LYS A 12 -5.13 6.39 -1.23
CA LYS A 12 -5.71 5.64 -0.09
C LYS A 12 -4.83 4.48 0.36
N ARG A 13 -4.16 3.79 -0.57
CA ARG A 13 -3.22 2.73 -0.21
C ARG A 13 -1.96 3.27 0.45
N GLN A 14 -1.41 4.38 -0.05
CA GLN A 14 -0.24 5.02 0.55
C GLN A 14 -0.52 5.43 2.00
N GLU A 15 -1.69 6.04 2.25
CA GLU A 15 -2.16 6.40 3.59
C GLU A 15 -2.27 5.17 4.50
N LEU A 16 -2.92 4.10 4.03
CA LEU A 16 -3.05 2.86 4.80
C LEU A 16 -1.70 2.18 5.07
N VAL A 17 -0.79 2.19 4.11
CA VAL A 17 0.55 1.62 4.33
C VAL A 17 1.29 2.43 5.39
N ALA A 18 1.18 3.76 5.37
CA ALA A 18 1.79 4.62 6.38
C ALA A 18 1.21 4.35 7.78
N THR A 19 -0.12 4.23 7.93
CA THR A 19 -0.74 3.99 9.25
C THR A 19 -0.41 2.63 9.85
N TYR A 20 -0.19 1.60 9.02
CA TYR A 20 0.06 0.23 9.48
C TYR A 20 1.53 -0.20 9.36
N ALA A 21 2.44 0.68 8.94
CA ALA A 21 3.85 0.36 8.74
C ALA A 21 4.51 -0.15 10.03
N GLU A 22 4.29 0.54 11.14
CA GLU A 22 4.86 0.21 12.46
C GLU A 22 4.31 -1.11 12.99
N ARG A 23 2.98 -1.26 13.00
CA ARG A 23 2.30 -2.51 13.39
C ARG A 23 2.77 -3.71 12.58
N ARG A 24 3.05 -3.55 11.28
CA ARG A 24 3.58 -4.64 10.45
C ARG A 24 5.02 -5.00 10.77
N ARG A 25 5.85 -4.05 11.19
CA ARG A 25 7.24 -4.31 11.60
C ARG A 25 7.24 -5.11 12.89
N GLU A 26 6.49 -4.67 13.89
CA GLU A 26 6.35 -5.36 15.18
C GLU A 26 5.82 -6.79 15.02
N LEU A 27 4.78 -6.99 14.19
CA LEU A 27 4.21 -8.33 13.94
C LEU A 27 5.16 -9.23 13.15
N LYS A 28 6.00 -8.67 12.27
CA LYS A 28 7.05 -9.42 11.58
C LYS A 28 8.16 -9.87 12.53
N GLU A 29 8.56 -9.01 13.45
CA GLU A 29 9.59 -9.32 14.45
C GLU A 29 9.11 -10.39 15.44
N LYS A 30 7.84 -10.33 15.85
CA LYS A 30 7.21 -11.35 16.70
C LYS A 30 7.00 -12.70 16.00
N GLY A 31 7.00 -12.72 14.66
CA GLY A 31 6.73 -13.94 13.88
C GLY A 31 5.26 -14.38 13.89
N ASP A 32 4.34 -13.51 14.29
CA ASP A 32 2.91 -13.79 14.37
C ASP A 32 2.23 -13.63 13.00
N TYR A 33 2.30 -14.67 12.18
CA TYR A 33 1.74 -14.68 10.82
C TYR A 33 0.21 -14.59 10.77
N GLU A 34 -0.49 -15.07 11.80
CA GLU A 34 -1.96 -14.98 11.89
C GLU A 34 -2.42 -13.53 12.08
N ALA A 35 -1.81 -12.82 13.03
CA ALA A 35 -2.06 -11.41 13.26
C ALA A 35 -1.70 -10.57 12.02
N LEU A 36 -0.61 -10.90 11.33
CA LEU A 36 -0.21 -10.24 10.09
C LEU A 36 -1.20 -10.45 8.94
N ARG A 37 -1.90 -11.59 8.91
CA ARG A 37 -2.92 -11.92 7.90
C ARG A 37 -4.26 -11.22 8.16
N ASN A 38 -4.57 -10.90 9.42
CA ASN A 38 -5.76 -10.15 9.82
C ASN A 38 -5.70 -8.66 9.45
N LEU A 39 -4.52 -8.13 9.10
CA LEU A 39 -4.39 -6.74 8.67
C LEU A 39 -5.07 -6.49 7.31
N PRO A 40 -5.47 -5.24 7.03
CA PRO A 40 -6.06 -4.88 5.75
C PRO A 40 -5.14 -5.25 4.58
N ARG A 41 -5.68 -5.94 3.56
CA ARG A 41 -4.89 -6.42 2.41
C ARG A 41 -4.13 -5.31 1.65
N ASP A 42 -4.67 -4.09 1.67
CA ASP A 42 -4.10 -2.90 1.04
C ASP A 42 -3.03 -2.20 1.88
N SER A 43 -2.84 -2.57 3.16
CA SER A 43 -1.79 -2.03 4.02
C SER A 43 -0.40 -2.64 3.76
N SER A 44 -0.33 -3.63 2.86
CA SER A 44 0.94 -4.24 2.47
C SER A 44 1.70 -3.32 1.50
N PRO A 45 2.97 -2.98 1.78
CA PRO A 45 3.77 -2.12 0.89
C PRO A 45 3.96 -2.74 -0.50
N THR A 46 3.85 -4.07 -0.62
CA THR A 46 3.94 -4.79 -1.90
C THR A 46 2.82 -4.47 -2.90
N ARG A 47 1.73 -3.81 -2.47
CA ARG A 47 0.60 -3.45 -3.33
C ARG A 47 0.66 -2.04 -3.88
N LEU A 48 1.60 -1.23 -3.40
CA LEU A 48 1.84 0.10 -3.94
C LEU A 48 2.41 -0.02 -5.35
N LYS A 49 1.89 0.79 -6.27
CA LYS A 49 2.40 0.91 -7.63
C LYS A 49 2.82 2.35 -7.87
N ASN A 50 4.04 2.51 -8.41
CA ASN A 50 4.56 3.81 -8.77
C ASN A 50 3.72 4.37 -9.93
N ARG A 51 3.19 5.58 -9.75
CA ARG A 51 2.43 6.30 -10.76
C ARG A 51 3.10 7.65 -11.02
N CYS A 52 3.15 8.05 -12.29
CA CYS A 52 3.60 9.38 -12.66
C CYS A 52 2.68 10.45 -12.02
N GLU A 53 3.25 11.45 -11.36
CA GLU A 53 2.50 12.49 -10.65
C GLU A 53 1.68 13.37 -11.60
N ILE A 54 2.21 13.60 -12.80
CA ILE A 54 1.62 14.49 -13.80
C ILE A 54 0.51 13.78 -14.59
N THR A 55 0.74 12.53 -15.00
CA THR A 55 -0.17 11.81 -15.93
C THR A 55 -0.95 10.66 -15.28
N GLY A 56 -0.55 10.24 -14.08
CA GLY A 56 -1.08 9.08 -13.36
C GLY A 56 -0.76 7.73 -14.02
N ARG A 57 0.05 7.72 -15.09
CA ARG A 57 0.47 6.53 -15.82
C ARG A 57 1.20 5.58 -14.86
N LEU A 58 0.87 4.30 -14.94
CA LEU A 58 1.58 3.26 -14.20
C LEU A 58 3.03 3.24 -14.71
N GLY A 59 4.02 3.34 -13.82
CA GLY A 59 5.41 3.15 -14.21
C GLY A 59 5.61 1.72 -14.72
N ASP A 60 6.35 1.56 -15.81
CA ASP A 60 6.60 0.27 -16.48
C ASP A 60 7.58 -0.63 -15.70
N THR A 61 7.87 -0.30 -14.44
CA THR A 61 8.80 -1.00 -13.52
C THR A 61 8.07 -1.90 -12.54
#